data_AF-A0A6A8AJ32-F1
#
_entry.id   AF-A0A6A8AJ32-F1
#
_cell.length_a   1.000
_cell.length_b   1.000
_cell.length_c   1.000
_cell.angle_alpha   90.00
_cell.angle_beta   90.00
_cell.angle_gamma   90.00
#
_symmetry.space_group_name_H-M   'P 1'
#
loop_
_entity.id
_entity.type
_entity.pdbx_description
1 polymer ?
#
loop_
_entity_poly.entity_id
_entity_poly.type
_entity_poly.pdbx_seq_one_letter_code
_entity_poly.pdbx_strand_id
1 'polypeptide(L)'
;MEAILMDKNVRLEDVHETMSFLRRCDILPVIGVGLIIDMAGGAIRYVIAGGINFFPGTLKLLKELRERGIMTFVASGDRVEKEEMAVYLPDIPPDNIFGMMKPEDKRELVRKLKEEHKVMMVGNDRNDYLAMWEADIAVLSLQEAADRPGAIFEVADFRIKDISEVKEIIEEIR
;
A
#
# COMPACT_ATOMS: atom_id res chain seq x y z
N MET A 1 5.79 7.17 -26.91
CA MET A 1 7.13 6.54 -26.77
C MET A 1 8.17 7.31 -27.56
N GLU A 2 7.92 7.61 -28.84
CA GLU A 2 8.85 8.37 -29.69
C GLU A 2 9.26 9.72 -29.10
N ALA A 3 8.33 10.48 -28.52
CA ALA A 3 8.61 11.72 -27.80
C ALA A 3 9.62 11.54 -26.64
N ILE A 4 9.59 10.41 -25.92
CA ILE A 4 10.54 10.13 -24.82
C ILE A 4 11.93 9.81 -25.40
N LEU A 5 11.97 8.98 -26.46
CA LEU A 5 13.22 8.53 -27.07
C LEU A 5 13.94 9.65 -27.84
N MET A 6 13.20 10.65 -28.32
CA MET A 6 13.73 11.78 -29.09
C MET A 6 14.02 13.02 -28.24
N ASP A 7 13.54 13.08 -26.99
CA ASP A 7 13.81 14.20 -26.09
C ASP A 7 15.32 14.26 -25.76
N LYS A 8 15.89 15.45 -25.86
CA LYS A 8 17.30 15.73 -25.53
C LYS A 8 17.45 16.78 -24.42
N ASN A 9 16.33 17.23 -23.86
CA ASN A 9 16.28 18.33 -22.91
C ASN A 9 16.30 17.79 -21.47
N VAL A 10 15.50 16.76 -21.19
CA VAL A 10 15.50 16.11 -19.88
C VAL A 10 16.75 15.24 -19.73
N ARG A 11 17.44 15.45 -18.61
CA ARG A 11 18.72 14.81 -18.29
C ARG A 11 18.60 13.97 -17.03
N LEU A 12 19.59 13.11 -16.83
CA LEU A 12 19.70 12.33 -15.60
C LEU A 12 19.88 13.22 -14.36
N GLU A 13 20.45 14.41 -14.52
CA GLU A 13 20.58 15.40 -13.44
C GLU A 13 19.21 15.86 -12.92
N ASP A 14 18.21 16.06 -13.79
CA ASP A 14 16.85 16.45 -13.39
C ASP A 14 16.19 15.35 -12.55
N VAL A 15 16.38 14.08 -12.96
CA VAL A 15 15.89 12.91 -12.21
C VAL A 15 16.58 12.82 -10.85
N HIS A 16 17.89 13.00 -10.81
CA HIS A 16 18.67 12.96 -9.58
C HIS A 16 18.27 14.08 -8.61
N GLU A 17 18.09 15.31 -9.10
CA GLU A 17 17.69 16.45 -8.29
C GLU A 17 16.28 16.25 -7.72
N THR A 18 15.33 15.83 -8.56
CA THR A 18 13.94 15.57 -8.14
C THR A 18 13.89 14.48 -7.07
N MET A 19 14.64 13.39 -7.24
CA MET A 19 14.74 12.32 -6.23
C MET A 19 15.45 12.77 -4.96
N SER A 20 16.48 13.61 -5.08
CA SER A 20 17.21 14.16 -3.93
C SER A 20 16.31 15.07 -3.10
N PHE A 21 15.41 15.82 -3.74
CA PHE A 21 14.39 16.60 -3.05
C PHE A 21 13.38 15.70 -2.33
N LEU A 22 12.87 14.66 -3.01
CA LEU A 22 11.92 13.70 -2.42
C LEU A 22 12.49 13.04 -1.17
N ARG A 23 13.78 12.63 -1.19
CA ARG A 23 14.47 12.01 -0.04
C ARG A 23 14.65 12.92 1.18
N ARG A 24 14.47 14.24 1.03
CA ARG A 24 14.47 15.19 2.17
C ARG A 24 13.09 15.33 2.80
N CYS A 25 12.06 14.83 2.14
CA CYS A 25 10.71 14.76 2.69
C CYS A 25 10.61 13.51 3.57
N ASP A 26 9.70 13.55 4.54
CA ASP A 26 9.26 12.34 5.25
C ASP A 26 8.41 11.54 4.26
N ILE A 27 9.05 10.71 3.43
CA ILE A 27 8.41 9.88 2.38
C ILE A 27 9.09 8.52 2.41
N LEU A 28 8.42 7.50 2.95
CA LEU A 28 8.89 6.13 3.06
C LEU A 28 7.69 5.16 2.93
N PRO A 29 7.72 4.10 2.09
CA PRO A 29 8.91 3.44 1.51
C PRO A 29 8.92 3.27 -0.02
N VAL A 30 7.79 3.53 -0.69
CA VAL A 30 7.65 3.37 -2.14
C VAL A 30 7.90 4.72 -2.78
N ILE A 31 8.92 4.82 -3.63
CA ILE A 31 9.27 6.04 -4.36
C ILE A 31 9.33 5.77 -5.86
N GLY A 32 8.89 6.74 -6.66
CA GLY A 32 8.86 6.61 -8.11
C GLY A 32 9.10 7.96 -8.79
N VAL A 33 9.53 7.89 -10.05
CA VAL A 33 9.69 9.04 -10.93
C VAL A 33 8.75 8.89 -12.11
N GLY A 34 8.01 9.97 -12.41
CA GLY A 34 7.15 10.09 -13.57
C GLY A 34 7.63 11.18 -14.52
N LEU A 35 7.31 11.02 -15.80
CA LEU A 35 7.53 12.03 -16.83
C LEU A 35 6.18 12.55 -17.31
N ILE A 36 5.99 13.87 -17.32
CA ILE A 36 4.81 14.51 -17.90
C ILE A 36 5.16 14.95 -19.31
N ILE A 37 4.46 14.40 -20.30
CA ILE A 37 4.80 14.54 -21.73
C ILE A 37 3.72 15.36 -22.42
N ASP A 38 4.13 16.40 -23.14
CA ASP A 38 3.28 17.11 -24.09
C ASP A 38 3.21 16.30 -25.38
N MET A 39 2.06 15.63 -25.58
CA MET A 39 1.86 14.74 -26.73
C MET A 39 1.74 15.50 -28.05
N ALA A 40 1.30 16.77 -28.03
CA ALA A 40 1.18 17.58 -29.24
C ALA A 40 2.54 18.20 -29.62
N GLY A 41 3.30 18.65 -28.62
CA GLY A 41 4.65 19.20 -28.80
C GLY A 41 5.74 18.13 -28.93
N GLY A 42 5.46 16.88 -28.58
CA GLY A 42 6.40 15.77 -28.67
C GLY A 42 7.59 15.86 -27.70
N ALA A 43 7.41 16.51 -26.54
CA ALA A 43 8.50 16.79 -25.61
C ALA A 43 8.11 16.50 -24.15
N ILE A 44 9.09 16.14 -23.34
CA ILE A 44 8.90 16.01 -21.89
C ILE A 44 8.88 17.42 -21.28
N ARG A 45 7.84 17.73 -20.51
CA ARG A 45 7.67 19.04 -19.87
C ARG A 45 8.13 19.05 -18.41
N TYR A 46 7.92 17.95 -17.70
CA TYR A 46 8.23 17.86 -16.28
C TYR A 46 8.74 16.46 -15.90
N VAL A 47 9.67 16.44 -14.96
CA VAL A 47 10.04 15.26 -14.18
C VAL A 47 9.40 15.44 -12.81
N ILE A 48 8.66 14.43 -12.35
CA ILE A 48 8.04 14.43 -11.02
C ILE A 48 8.54 13.22 -10.25
N ALA A 49 8.76 13.36 -8.95
CA ALA A 49 8.97 12.22 -8.07
C ALA A 49 7.90 12.23 -6.99
N GLY A 50 7.47 11.05 -6.59
CA GLY A 50 6.46 10.87 -5.56
C GLY A 50 6.76 9.63 -4.75
N GLY A 51 6.15 9.55 -3.58
CA GLY A 51 6.16 8.33 -2.80
C GLY A 51 5.02 8.29 -1.81
N ILE A 52 4.95 7.19 -1.09
CA ILE A 52 3.89 6.88 -0.14
C ILE A 52 4.47 6.93 1.27
N ASN A 53 3.65 7.35 2.23
CA ASN A 53 3.91 7.22 3.66
C ASN A 53 2.93 6.25 4.29
N PHE A 54 3.35 5.66 5.41
CA PHE A 54 2.40 5.04 6.31
C PHE A 54 1.52 6.09 6.99
N PHE A 55 0.31 5.67 7.32
CA PHE A 55 -0.53 6.46 8.21
C PHE A 55 0.14 6.62 9.59
N PRO A 56 -0.06 7.77 10.26
CA PRO A 56 0.38 7.92 11.64
C PRO A 56 -0.13 6.75 12.50
N GLY A 57 0.76 6.19 13.33
CA GLY A 57 0.42 5.08 14.21
C GLY A 57 0.55 3.67 13.60
N THR A 58 0.76 3.50 12.29
CA THR A 58 0.95 2.18 11.67
C THR A 58 2.05 1.38 12.35
N LEU A 59 3.25 1.93 12.51
CA LEU A 59 4.37 1.20 13.12
C LEU A 59 4.10 0.80 14.58
N LYS A 60 3.41 1.68 15.32
CA LYS A 60 3.00 1.39 16.70
C LYS A 60 2.01 0.23 16.74
N LEU A 61 1.00 0.25 15.87
CA LEU A 61 0.04 -0.85 15.76
C LEU A 61 0.74 -2.17 15.44
N LEU A 62 1.60 -2.21 14.42
CA LEU A 62 2.30 -3.42 14.00
C LEU A 62 3.14 -4.01 15.14
N LYS A 63 3.84 -3.15 15.89
CA LYS A 63 4.57 -3.56 17.09
C LYS A 63 3.67 -4.22 18.12
N GLU A 64 2.53 -3.60 18.44
CA GLU A 64 1.55 -4.11 19.40
C GLU A 64 0.93 -5.44 18.95
N LEU A 65 0.63 -5.59 17.65
CA LEU A 65 0.14 -6.83 17.07
C LEU A 65 1.15 -7.97 17.24
N ARG A 66 2.42 -7.73 16.91
CA ARG A 66 3.48 -8.73 17.10
C ARG A 66 3.64 -9.11 18.57
N GLU A 67 3.64 -8.14 19.49
CA GLU A 67 3.74 -8.40 20.94
C GLU A 67 2.57 -9.25 21.47
N ARG A 68 1.40 -9.19 20.81
CA ARG A 68 0.23 -10.02 21.10
C ARG A 68 0.22 -11.38 20.39
N GLY A 69 1.27 -11.71 19.63
CA GLY A 69 1.38 -12.94 18.86
C GLY A 69 0.51 -12.97 17.60
N ILE A 70 0.07 -11.81 17.11
CA ILE A 70 -0.75 -11.70 15.91
C ILE A 70 0.17 -11.59 14.69
N MET A 71 0.06 -12.56 13.78
CA MET A 71 0.80 -12.55 12.53
C MET A 71 0.24 -11.47 11.60
N THR A 72 1.12 -10.63 11.08
CA THR A 72 0.74 -9.57 10.14
C THR A 72 1.38 -9.81 8.78
N PHE A 73 0.60 -9.53 7.74
CA PHE A 73 0.98 -9.66 6.34
C PHE A 73 0.67 -8.36 5.59
N VAL A 74 1.46 -8.04 4.57
CA VAL A 74 1.27 -6.87 3.71
C VAL A 74 1.04 -7.34 2.29
N ALA A 75 -0.10 -6.97 1.71
CA ALA A 75 -0.50 -7.32 0.36
C ALA A 75 -0.70 -6.04 -0.49
N SER A 76 0.35 -5.64 -1.22
CA SER A 76 0.36 -4.42 -2.03
C SER A 76 0.19 -4.72 -3.52
N GLY A 77 -0.55 -3.86 -4.22
CA GLY A 77 -0.58 -3.84 -5.69
C GLY A 77 0.61 -3.11 -6.29
N ASP A 78 1.30 -2.28 -5.51
CA ASP A 78 2.49 -1.55 -5.96
C ASP A 78 3.69 -2.47 -6.09
N ARG A 79 4.67 -2.01 -6.86
CA ARG A 79 5.99 -2.63 -6.89
C ARG A 79 6.68 -2.42 -5.55
N VAL A 80 6.65 -3.47 -4.73
CA VAL A 80 7.30 -3.52 -3.42
C VAL A 80 8.20 -4.74 -3.39
N GLU A 81 9.51 -4.53 -3.28
CA GLU A 81 10.47 -5.61 -3.03
C GLU A 81 10.53 -5.88 -1.52
N LYS A 82 10.40 -7.14 -1.11
CA LYS A 82 10.21 -7.48 0.30
C LYS A 82 11.39 -7.08 1.19
N GLU A 83 12.62 -7.22 0.70
CA GLU A 83 13.83 -6.85 1.45
C GLU A 83 13.93 -5.33 1.63
N GLU A 84 13.54 -4.55 0.62
CA GLU A 84 13.54 -3.09 0.69
C GLU A 84 12.48 -2.60 1.68
N MET A 85 11.30 -3.23 1.65
CA MET A 85 10.17 -2.88 2.49
C MET A 85 10.36 -3.24 3.96
N ALA A 86 11.02 -4.37 4.24
CA ALA A 86 11.23 -4.86 5.60
C ALA A 86 12.03 -3.90 6.48
N VAL A 87 12.89 -3.06 5.89
CA VAL A 87 13.62 -1.99 6.61
C VAL A 87 12.66 -1.01 7.29
N TYR A 88 11.50 -0.78 6.68
CA TYR A 88 10.48 0.15 7.16
C TYR A 88 9.40 -0.53 8.00
N LEU A 89 9.29 -1.86 7.93
CA LEU A 89 8.32 -2.67 8.65
C LEU A 89 9.01 -3.72 9.53
N PRO A 90 9.80 -3.31 10.54
CA PRO A 90 10.63 -4.23 11.33
C PRO A 90 9.83 -5.25 12.16
N ASP A 91 8.54 -4.98 12.38
CA ASP A 91 7.64 -5.88 13.10
C ASP A 91 6.95 -6.92 12.19
N ILE A 92 7.22 -6.89 10.86
CA ILE A 92 6.68 -7.84 9.88
C ILE A 92 7.84 -8.64 9.24
N PRO A 93 7.81 -9.98 9.25
CA PRO A 93 8.78 -10.80 8.54
C PRO A 93 8.81 -10.47 7.04
N PRO A 94 9.99 -10.41 6.37
CA PRO A 94 10.05 -10.13 4.93
C PRO A 94 9.20 -11.07 4.07
N ASP A 95 9.13 -12.35 4.43
CA ASP A 95 8.32 -13.34 3.70
C ASP A 95 6.81 -13.14 3.82
N ASN A 96 6.37 -12.24 4.71
CA ASN A 96 4.98 -11.83 4.86
C ASN A 96 4.64 -10.56 4.06
N ILE A 97 5.58 -10.04 3.25
CA ILE A 97 5.40 -8.83 2.44
C ILE A 97 5.33 -9.23 0.97
N PHE A 98 4.21 -8.88 0.34
CA PHE A 98 3.92 -9.21 -1.05
C PHE A 98 3.62 -7.94 -1.84
N GLY A 99 4.39 -7.70 -2.90
CA GLY A 99 4.16 -6.64 -3.88
C GLY A 99 3.55 -7.17 -5.18
N MET A 100 3.14 -6.25 -6.06
CA MET A 100 2.57 -6.53 -7.39
C MET A 100 1.36 -7.49 -7.37
N MET A 101 0.60 -7.53 -6.29
CA MET A 101 -0.56 -8.42 -6.17
C MET A 101 -1.78 -7.85 -6.89
N LYS A 102 -2.40 -8.66 -7.74
CA LYS A 102 -3.74 -8.39 -8.28
C LYS A 102 -4.80 -8.67 -7.21
N PRO A 103 -6.04 -8.16 -7.37
CA PRO A 103 -7.13 -8.45 -6.44
C PRO A 103 -7.34 -9.95 -6.18
N GLU A 104 -7.18 -10.79 -7.21
CA GLU A 104 -7.31 -12.25 -7.09
C GLU A 104 -6.17 -12.87 -6.28
N ASP A 105 -4.95 -12.35 -6.41
CA ASP A 105 -3.79 -12.81 -5.65
C ASP A 105 -3.99 -12.49 -4.16
N LYS A 106 -4.51 -11.31 -3.83
CA LYS A 106 -4.82 -10.92 -2.45
C LYS A 106 -5.87 -11.85 -1.83
N ARG A 107 -6.92 -12.17 -2.60
CA ARG A 107 -7.93 -13.15 -2.17
C ARG A 107 -7.32 -14.52 -1.93
N GLU A 108 -6.45 -14.98 -2.83
CA GLU A 108 -5.80 -16.27 -2.69
C GLU A 108 -4.90 -16.35 -1.45
N LEU A 109 -4.19 -15.27 -1.13
CA LEU A 109 -3.44 -15.17 0.12
C LEU A 109 -4.34 -15.32 1.34
N VAL A 110 -5.46 -14.58 1.40
CA VAL A 110 -6.44 -14.69 2.49
C VAL A 110 -6.96 -16.12 2.59
N ARG A 111 -7.37 -16.72 1.47
CA ARG A 111 -7.90 -18.09 1.40
C ARG A 111 -6.92 -19.12 1.98
N LYS A 112 -5.63 -19.03 1.63
CA LYS A 112 -4.58 -19.91 2.17
C LYS A 112 -4.37 -19.71 3.67
N LEU A 113 -4.30 -18.47 4.13
CA LEU A 113 -4.12 -18.17 5.55
C LEU A 113 -5.30 -18.69 6.40
N LYS A 114 -6.51 -18.68 5.83
CA LYS A 114 -7.72 -19.20 6.48
C LYS A 114 -7.72 -20.71 6.71
N GLU A 115 -6.85 -21.47 6.04
CA GLU A 115 -6.74 -22.91 6.27
C GLU A 115 -6.25 -23.23 7.70
N GLU A 116 -5.46 -22.33 8.29
CA GLU A 116 -4.83 -22.53 9.61
C GLU A 116 -5.15 -21.42 10.62
N HIS A 117 -5.69 -20.28 10.17
CA HIS A 117 -5.86 -19.08 10.99
C HIS A 117 -7.22 -18.42 10.77
N LYS A 118 -7.67 -17.63 11.76
CA LYS A 118 -8.75 -16.66 11.56
C LYS A 118 -8.15 -15.39 10.96
N VAL A 119 -8.65 -14.93 9.82
CA VAL A 119 -8.04 -13.82 9.05
C VAL A 119 -8.90 -12.57 9.12
N MET A 120 -8.29 -11.47 9.58
CA MET A 120 -8.81 -10.11 9.44
C MET A 120 -8.13 -9.44 8.25
N MET A 121 -8.91 -9.01 7.25
CA MET A 121 -8.42 -8.24 6.11
C MET A 121 -8.73 -6.76 6.32
N VAL A 122 -7.69 -5.92 6.37
CA VAL A 122 -7.81 -4.45 6.40
C VAL A 122 -7.50 -3.91 5.01
N GLY A 123 -8.49 -3.28 4.36
CA GLY A 123 -8.37 -2.72 3.01
C GLY A 123 -8.99 -1.33 2.90
N ASN A 124 -8.73 -0.62 1.80
CA ASN A 124 -9.24 0.75 1.62
C ASN A 124 -10.12 0.94 0.38
N ASP A 125 -9.93 0.18 -0.70
CA ASP A 125 -10.62 0.42 -1.98
C ASP A 125 -10.87 -0.88 -2.78
N ARG A 126 -11.46 -0.75 -3.98
CA ARG A 126 -11.94 -1.84 -4.85
C ARG A 126 -10.96 -3.00 -5.02
N ASN A 127 -9.65 -2.70 -5.00
CA ASN A 127 -8.61 -3.71 -5.21
C ASN A 127 -8.55 -4.73 -4.06
N ASP A 128 -9.08 -4.38 -2.90
CA ASP A 128 -9.11 -5.24 -1.71
C ASP A 128 -10.45 -5.96 -1.55
N TYR A 129 -11.48 -5.59 -2.34
CA TYR A 129 -12.84 -6.13 -2.23
C TYR A 129 -12.87 -7.66 -2.18
N LEU A 130 -12.16 -8.33 -3.09
CA LEU A 130 -12.15 -9.80 -3.16
C LEU A 130 -11.50 -10.44 -1.93
N ALA A 131 -10.47 -9.80 -1.37
CA ALA A 131 -9.79 -10.28 -0.17
C ALA A 131 -10.61 -10.01 1.10
N MET A 132 -11.27 -8.85 1.16
CA MET A 132 -12.19 -8.52 2.25
C MET A 132 -13.38 -9.48 2.27
N TRP A 133 -13.98 -9.76 1.12
CA TRP A 133 -15.10 -10.69 1.00
C TRP A 133 -14.74 -12.14 1.41
N GLU A 134 -13.48 -12.54 1.20
CA GLU A 134 -12.98 -13.88 1.57
C GLU A 134 -12.60 -13.98 3.06
N ALA A 135 -12.27 -12.87 3.72
CA ALA A 135 -11.78 -12.85 5.09
C ALA A 135 -12.84 -13.31 6.12
N ASP A 136 -12.41 -13.67 7.32
CA ASP A 136 -13.35 -13.93 8.42
C ASP A 136 -13.85 -12.64 9.06
N ILE A 137 -13.04 -11.57 8.96
CA ILE A 137 -13.39 -10.22 9.42
C ILE A 137 -12.85 -9.23 8.38
N ALA A 138 -13.72 -8.40 7.84
CA ALA A 138 -13.38 -7.35 6.90
C ALA A 138 -13.41 -5.97 7.57
N VAL A 139 -12.28 -5.26 7.54
CA VAL A 139 -12.15 -3.91 8.08
C VAL A 139 -11.88 -2.93 6.93
N LEU A 140 -12.79 -1.99 6.72
CA LEU A 140 -12.64 -0.93 5.72
C LEU A 140 -11.98 0.30 6.34
N SER A 141 -10.81 0.68 5.84
CA SER A 141 -10.16 1.94 6.16
C SER A 141 -10.71 3.08 5.31
N LEU A 142 -11.25 4.09 5.99
CA LEU A 142 -11.74 5.34 5.43
C LEU A 142 -10.75 6.49 5.64
N GLN A 143 -9.53 6.19 6.09
CA GLN A 143 -8.51 7.19 6.42
C GLN A 143 -8.09 8.02 5.20
N GLU A 144 -8.19 7.45 4.00
CA GLU A 144 -8.02 8.15 2.73
C GLU A 144 -9.37 8.55 2.12
N ALA A 145 -9.49 9.80 1.67
CA ALA A 145 -10.63 10.24 0.89
C ALA A 145 -10.54 9.67 -0.54
N ALA A 146 -11.46 8.79 -0.91
CA ALA A 146 -11.51 8.16 -2.22
C ALA A 146 -12.97 7.86 -2.60
N ASP A 147 -13.26 7.93 -3.90
CA ASP A 147 -14.54 7.49 -4.46
C ASP A 147 -14.56 5.97 -4.54
N ARG A 148 -15.49 5.35 -3.81
CA ARG A 148 -15.53 3.92 -3.56
C ARG A 148 -16.84 3.33 -4.04
N PRO A 149 -16.83 2.17 -4.73
CA PRO A 149 -18.05 1.46 -5.06
C PRO A 149 -18.84 1.08 -3.80
N GLY A 150 -20.16 1.21 -3.82
CA GLY A 150 -21.02 0.85 -2.68
C GLY A 150 -20.80 -0.57 -2.14
N ALA A 151 -20.51 -1.53 -3.03
CA ALA A 151 -20.26 -2.92 -2.68
C ALA A 151 -19.14 -3.13 -1.64
N ILE A 152 -18.11 -2.27 -1.59
CA ILE A 152 -17.04 -2.42 -0.59
C ILE A 152 -17.53 -2.13 0.83
N PHE A 153 -18.54 -1.28 0.97
CA PHE A 153 -19.15 -0.98 2.27
C PHE A 153 -20.08 -2.09 2.76
N GLU A 154 -20.61 -2.90 1.84
CA GLU A 154 -21.49 -4.03 2.13
C GLU A 154 -20.72 -5.23 2.67
N VAL A 155 -19.48 -5.43 2.21
CA VAL A 155 -18.62 -6.54 2.67
C VAL A 155 -17.84 -6.21 3.95
N ALA A 156 -17.87 -4.97 4.42
CA ALA A 156 -17.10 -4.53 5.58
C ALA A 156 -17.88 -4.75 6.88
N ASP A 157 -17.33 -5.56 7.78
CA ASP A 157 -17.87 -5.76 9.14
C ASP A 157 -17.61 -4.52 10.01
N PHE A 158 -16.41 -3.95 9.89
CA PHE A 158 -16.00 -2.77 10.63
C PHE A 158 -15.48 -1.67 9.69
N ARG A 159 -15.57 -0.42 10.16
CA ARG A 159 -15.10 0.76 9.42
C ARG A 159 -14.29 1.63 10.37
N ILE A 160 -13.08 1.96 9.96
CA ILE A 160 -12.14 2.77 10.75
C ILE A 160 -11.79 4.04 10.01
N LYS A 161 -11.45 5.10 10.74
CA LYS A 161 -10.95 6.36 10.17
C LYS A 161 -9.46 6.56 10.46
N ASP A 162 -8.94 5.83 11.44
CA ASP A 162 -7.54 5.78 11.81
C ASP A 162 -7.09 4.33 11.93
N ILE A 163 -5.95 3.99 11.33
CA ILE A 163 -5.40 2.64 11.34
C ILE A 163 -5.23 2.08 12.75
N SER A 164 -4.98 2.93 13.75
CA SER A 164 -4.82 2.50 15.14
C SER A 164 -6.09 1.96 15.79
N GLU A 165 -7.28 2.20 15.21
CA GLU A 165 -8.56 1.63 15.67
C GLU A 165 -8.64 0.11 15.47
N VAL A 166 -7.79 -0.48 14.61
CA VAL A 166 -7.73 -1.95 14.40
C VAL A 166 -7.52 -2.70 15.72
N LYS A 167 -6.75 -2.13 16.66
CA LYS A 167 -6.51 -2.75 17.97
C LYS A 167 -7.80 -2.93 18.78
N GLU A 168 -8.74 -1.99 18.65
CA GLU A 168 -10.00 -1.96 19.42
C GLU A 168 -10.92 -3.06 18.93
N ILE A 169 -10.97 -3.24 17.60
CA ILE A 169 -11.68 -4.36 16.97
C ILE A 169 -11.11 -5.70 17.44
N ILE A 170 -9.78 -5.83 17.47
CA ILE A 170 -9.10 -7.06 17.94
C ILE A 170 -9.41 -7.37 19.41
N GLU A 171 -9.62 -6.35 20.24
CA GLU A 171 -10.00 -6.50 21.65
C GLU A 171 -11.47 -6.90 21.82
N GLU A 172 -12.35 -6.43 20.94
CA GLU A 172 -13.79 -6.76 20.95
C GLU A 172 -14.09 -8.21 20.52
N ILE A 173 -13.32 -8.73 19.56
CA ILE A 173 -13.55 -10.06 18.96
C ILE A 173 -12.90 -11.22 19.72
N ARG A 174 -12.24 -10.94 20.85
CA ARG A 174 -11.53 -11.93 21.67
C ARG A 174 -12.42 -12.59 22.72
#